data_AF-Q2GKX5-F1
#
_entry.id   AF-Q2GKX5-F1
#
_cell.length_a   1.000
_cell.length_b   1.000
_cell.length_c   1.000
_cell.angle_alpha   90.00
_cell.angle_beta   90.00
_cell.angle_gamma   90.00
#
_symmetry.space_group_name_H-M   'P 1'
#
loop_
_entity.id
_entity.type
_entity.pdbx_description
1 polymer ?
#
loop_
_entity_poly.entity_id
_entity_poly.type
_entity_poly.pdbx_seq_one_letter_code
_entity_poly.pdbx_strand_id
1 'polypeptide(L)'
;MTFKGCSIYLTLVALSVKVVCNLSFFHCIFGTFMGKNLARLLKQHRKSMRVFFRSKQDRFFSLLSLSALGISVGMLMLVLCSIVNNGYKALTATKILLHLDDTESIRKDSEYFREDCIKRIHSALDKILSSHVDLNNPETKRIAYSIVSETAHYELADLIQKNVRISPDGLWLNASTEFLSGVKNNEISSVVLKTFEDQERIKRSFFNKSLFTNSHSKVPENAGILGALIGSLLTIIVCLAIAIPLGIMTGICMQELLSNNKVSSIIEISINNLSSVPSIIFGVLGLVVYLNIFGVPRSSSLAGGMTLSIMILPYLILTTRQALAAVPESVKHAALSLGATNMQVIMHHSLPIAFPALVQGVLVSVARIIGESSPLIMIGMVAFVIDLPKTFLDPASVLPVQIYIWANNSSAEFTKISAIAILALLMILLVLNMIAAFIKRRLDNFSF
;
A
#
# COMPACT_ATOMS: atom_id res chain seq x y z
N MET A 1 2.35 -39.23 13.11
CA MET A 1 0.89 -39.02 13.28
C MET A 1 0.34 -38.41 12.00
N THR A 2 0.29 -39.19 10.91
CA THR A 2 -0.89 -39.92 10.39
C THR A 2 -1.96 -39.02 9.78
N PHE A 3 -1.81 -38.84 8.46
CA PHE A 3 -2.85 -38.72 7.43
C PHE A 3 -4.21 -39.31 7.86
N LYS A 4 -5.22 -38.45 8.03
CA LYS A 4 -6.64 -38.84 8.17
C LYS A 4 -7.61 -37.83 7.52
N GLY A 5 -7.24 -37.25 6.38
CA GLY A 5 -8.10 -36.34 5.60
C GLY A 5 -8.70 -36.93 4.32
N CYS A 6 -8.24 -38.08 3.84
CA CYS A 6 -8.53 -38.54 2.46
C CYS A 6 -9.58 -39.67 2.36
N SER A 7 -10.19 -40.13 3.46
CA SER A 7 -11.06 -41.33 3.46
C SER A 7 -12.57 -41.06 3.36
N ILE A 8 -13.03 -39.81 3.58
CA ILE A 8 -14.47 -39.50 3.69
C ILE A 8 -15.11 -39.20 2.32
N TYR A 9 -14.34 -38.78 1.31
CA TYR A 9 -14.88 -38.50 -0.03
C TYR A 9 -15.11 -39.76 -0.89
N LEU A 10 -14.40 -40.86 -0.63
CA LEU A 10 -14.53 -42.09 -1.43
C LEU A 10 -15.67 -43.01 -0.95
N THR A 11 -16.12 -42.89 0.30
CA THR A 11 -17.20 -43.74 0.86
C THR A 11 -18.61 -43.27 0.48
N LEU A 12 -18.79 -42.00 0.13
CA LEU A 12 -20.09 -41.45 -0.27
C LEU A 12 -20.45 -41.70 -1.75
N VAL A 13 -19.45 -41.94 -2.61
CA VAL A 13 -19.68 -42.28 -4.02
C VAL A 13 -20.04 -43.77 -4.19
N ALA A 14 -19.55 -44.65 -3.30
CA ALA A 14 -19.85 -46.09 -3.33
C ALA A 14 -21.27 -46.46 -2.84
N LEU A 15 -21.94 -45.60 -2.07
CA LEU A 15 -23.31 -45.87 -1.58
C LEU A 15 -24.42 -45.55 -2.59
N SER A 16 -24.07 -44.88 -3.71
CA SER A 16 -25.03 -44.39 -4.71
C SER A 16 -25.37 -45.44 -5.79
N VAL A 17 -24.68 -46.58 -5.83
CA VAL A 17 -24.76 -47.55 -6.93
C VAL A 17 -25.49 -48.85 -6.55
N LYS A 18 -25.91 -49.03 -5.29
CA LYS A 18 -26.39 -50.35 -4.79
C LYS A 18 -27.88 -50.46 -4.42
N VAL A 19 -28.76 -49.61 -4.95
CA VAL A 19 -30.23 -49.70 -4.68
C VAL A 19 -31.07 -49.75 -5.96
N VAL A 20 -30.47 -49.94 -7.14
CA VAL A 20 -31.21 -49.99 -8.42
C VAL A 20 -31.67 -51.40 -8.82
N CYS A 21 -31.30 -52.45 -8.08
CA CYS A 21 -31.81 -53.80 -8.31
C CYS A 21 -32.91 -54.14 -7.31
N ASN A 22 -34.18 -53.86 -7.63
CA ASN A 22 -35.26 -54.85 -7.52
C ASN A 22 -36.66 -54.26 -7.85
N LEU A 23 -37.50 -55.14 -8.40
CA LEU A 23 -38.92 -55.00 -8.71
C LEU A 23 -39.30 -54.28 -10.02
N SER A 24 -38.90 -54.92 -11.11
CA SER A 24 -39.83 -55.22 -12.21
C SER A 24 -40.66 -56.45 -11.82
N PHE A 25 -41.93 -56.28 -11.47
CA PHE A 25 -43.04 -57.24 -11.61
C PHE A 25 -44.27 -56.63 -10.90
N PHE A 26 -45.44 -56.71 -11.52
CA PHE A 26 -46.78 -56.21 -11.12
C PHE A 26 -47.28 -54.88 -11.71
N HIS A 27 -48.43 -55.05 -12.39
CA HIS A 27 -49.37 -54.06 -12.91
C HIS A 27 -49.07 -53.36 -14.23
N CYS A 28 -48.91 -54.25 -15.22
CA CYS A 28 -49.63 -54.18 -16.49
C CYS A 28 -51.15 -53.99 -16.29
N ILE A 29 -51.80 -53.33 -17.27
CA ILE A 29 -53.25 -53.32 -17.57
C ILE A 29 -54.04 -52.13 -16.94
N PHE A 30 -54.44 -51.19 -17.82
CA PHE A 30 -55.38 -50.05 -17.65
C PHE A 30 -54.89 -48.73 -16.99
N GLY A 31 -54.84 -47.66 -17.79
CA GLY A 31 -54.66 -46.26 -17.34
C GLY A 31 -53.75 -45.38 -18.24
N THR A 32 -53.55 -45.78 -19.49
CA THR A 32 -52.31 -45.60 -20.25
C THR A 32 -52.07 -44.27 -20.97
N PHE A 33 -52.89 -43.21 -20.81
CA PHE A 33 -52.62 -41.94 -21.52
C PHE A 33 -52.63 -40.66 -20.67
N MET A 34 -53.50 -40.53 -19.66
CA MET A 34 -53.49 -39.34 -18.78
C MET A 34 -52.52 -39.46 -17.59
N GLY A 35 -52.24 -40.68 -17.11
CA GLY A 35 -51.38 -40.90 -15.94
C GLY A 35 -49.90 -40.62 -16.20
N LYS A 36 -49.39 -40.76 -17.43
CA LYS A 36 -47.96 -40.60 -17.74
C LYS A 36 -47.49 -39.15 -17.67
N ASN A 37 -48.32 -38.19 -18.12
CA ASN A 37 -48.00 -36.77 -18.01
C ASN A 37 -48.18 -36.25 -16.58
N LEU A 38 -49.21 -36.71 -15.87
CA LEU A 38 -49.40 -36.36 -14.46
C LEU A 38 -48.31 -36.98 -13.57
N ALA A 39 -47.87 -38.22 -13.84
CA ALA A 39 -46.77 -38.85 -13.13
C ALA A 39 -45.42 -38.21 -13.46
N ARG A 40 -45.18 -37.75 -14.71
CA ARG A 40 -44.00 -36.95 -15.04
C ARG A 40 -44.01 -35.61 -14.32
N LEU A 41 -45.14 -34.91 -14.32
CA LEU A 41 -45.31 -33.63 -13.61
C LEU A 41 -45.17 -33.81 -12.10
N LEU A 42 -45.77 -34.84 -11.50
CA LEU A 42 -45.61 -35.15 -10.07
C LEU A 42 -44.21 -35.66 -9.72
N LYS A 43 -43.50 -36.34 -10.64
CA LYS A 43 -42.10 -36.76 -10.45
C LYS A 43 -41.15 -35.58 -10.58
N GLN A 44 -41.42 -34.64 -11.48
CA GLN A 44 -40.69 -33.38 -11.66
C GLN A 44 -40.96 -32.40 -10.52
N HIS A 45 -42.21 -32.34 -10.04
CA HIS A 45 -42.62 -31.54 -8.89
C HIS A 45 -42.12 -32.16 -7.58
N ARG A 46 -42.15 -33.50 -7.42
CA ARG A 46 -41.46 -34.19 -6.31
C ARG A 46 -39.93 -34.01 -6.39
N LYS A 47 -39.30 -33.96 -7.57
CA LYS A 47 -37.88 -33.60 -7.71
C LYS A 47 -37.64 -32.15 -7.26
N SER A 48 -38.49 -31.22 -7.69
CA SER A 48 -38.40 -29.80 -7.29
C SER A 48 -38.66 -29.58 -5.80
N MET A 49 -39.59 -30.33 -5.19
CA MET A 49 -39.88 -30.30 -3.76
C MET A 49 -38.78 -31.02 -2.95
N ARG A 50 -38.15 -32.06 -3.48
CA ARG A 50 -36.99 -32.71 -2.86
C ARG A 50 -35.74 -31.83 -2.91
N VAL A 51 -35.63 -30.95 -3.90
CA VAL A 51 -34.66 -29.84 -3.95
C VAL A 51 -35.07 -28.73 -2.96
N PHE A 52 -36.36 -28.43 -2.84
CA PHE A 52 -36.88 -27.47 -1.86
C PHE A 52 -36.73 -27.95 -0.40
N PHE A 53 -36.69 -29.25 -0.10
CA PHE A 53 -36.33 -29.75 1.24
C PHE A 53 -34.81 -29.89 1.47
N ARG A 54 -33.99 -29.71 0.43
CA ARG A 54 -32.54 -29.40 0.55
C ARG A 54 -32.28 -27.95 0.98
N SER A 55 -33.35 -27.14 1.10
CA SER A 55 -33.41 -25.77 1.62
C SER A 55 -32.66 -25.55 2.92
N LYS A 56 -32.66 -26.48 3.88
CA LYS A 56 -31.94 -26.25 5.14
C LYS A 56 -30.43 -26.27 4.96
N GLN A 57 -29.89 -27.17 4.13
CA GLN A 57 -28.45 -27.23 3.86
C GLN A 57 -28.02 -26.04 2.99
N ASP A 58 -28.80 -25.70 1.96
CA ASP A 58 -28.49 -24.54 1.10
C ASP A 58 -28.64 -23.21 1.85
N ARG A 59 -29.66 -23.07 2.71
CA ARG A 59 -29.79 -21.91 3.61
C ARG A 59 -28.68 -21.87 4.65
N PHE A 60 -28.23 -23.01 5.17
CA PHE A 60 -27.11 -23.07 6.10
C PHE A 60 -25.80 -22.66 5.41
N PHE A 61 -25.50 -23.16 4.20
CA PHE A 61 -24.34 -22.72 3.42
C PHE A 61 -24.43 -21.24 3.00
N SER A 62 -25.62 -20.77 2.64
CA SER A 62 -25.86 -19.35 2.33
C SER A 62 -25.66 -18.47 3.57
N LEU A 63 -26.15 -18.89 4.75
CA LEU A 63 -25.92 -18.18 6.01
C LEU A 63 -24.45 -18.20 6.43
N LEU A 64 -23.75 -19.33 6.24
CA LEU A 64 -22.33 -19.46 6.56
C LEU A 64 -21.46 -18.60 5.64
N SER A 65 -21.77 -18.55 4.34
CA SER A 65 -21.05 -17.68 3.39
C SER A 65 -21.35 -16.21 3.62
N LEU A 66 -22.60 -15.85 3.93
CA LEU A 66 -22.97 -14.47 4.27
C LEU A 66 -22.36 -14.03 5.60
N SER A 67 -22.31 -14.90 6.61
CA SER A 67 -21.66 -14.58 7.88
C SER A 67 -20.14 -14.47 7.73
N ALA A 68 -19.51 -15.35 6.94
CA ALA A 68 -18.09 -15.23 6.61
C ALA A 68 -17.77 -13.92 5.87
N LEU A 69 -18.62 -13.53 4.90
CA LEU A 69 -18.49 -12.25 4.20
C LEU A 69 -18.70 -11.07 5.16
N GLY A 70 -19.70 -11.13 6.04
CA GLY A 70 -19.96 -10.13 7.07
C GLY A 70 -18.81 -9.98 8.06
N ILE A 71 -18.20 -11.08 8.50
CA ILE A 71 -17.03 -11.07 9.39
C ILE A 71 -15.81 -10.47 8.67
N SER A 72 -15.57 -10.85 7.41
CA SER A 72 -14.46 -10.32 6.62
C SER A 72 -14.57 -8.80 6.41
N VAL A 73 -15.74 -8.32 5.97
CA VAL A 73 -16.00 -6.89 5.77
C VAL A 73 -16.00 -6.14 7.10
N GLY A 74 -16.58 -6.73 8.15
CA GLY A 74 -16.60 -6.16 9.49
C GLY A 74 -15.20 -5.97 10.07
N MET A 75 -14.32 -6.98 9.94
CA MET A 75 -12.93 -6.89 10.39
C MET A 75 -12.16 -5.79 9.64
N LEU A 76 -12.36 -5.69 8.32
CA LEU A 76 -11.76 -4.61 7.52
C LEU A 76 -12.24 -3.22 7.99
N MET A 77 -13.55 -3.06 8.22
CA MET A 77 -14.12 -1.81 8.72
C MET A 77 -13.60 -1.44 10.11
N LEU A 78 -13.43 -2.41 11.01
CA LEU A 78 -12.84 -2.19 12.33
C LEU A 78 -11.40 -1.66 12.22
N VAL A 79 -10.58 -2.28 11.36
CA VAL A 79 -9.20 -1.83 11.12
C VAL A 79 -9.18 -0.41 10.53
N LEU A 80 -10.00 -0.13 9.52
CA LEU A 80 -10.08 1.21 8.91
C LEU A 80 -10.54 2.27 9.91
N CYS A 81 -11.58 1.97 10.72
CA CYS A 81 -12.07 2.89 11.73
C CYS A 81 -11.03 3.17 12.82
N SER A 82 -10.27 2.14 13.23
CA SER A 82 -9.15 2.29 14.18
C SER A 82 -8.06 3.22 13.62
N ILE A 83 -7.68 3.03 12.35
CA ILE A 83 -6.66 3.87 11.69
C ILE A 83 -7.15 5.32 11.59
N VAL A 84 -8.40 5.57 11.18
CA VAL A 84 -8.97 6.92 11.10
C VAL A 84 -8.99 7.61 12.47
N ASN A 85 -9.42 6.89 13.51
CA ASN A 85 -9.49 7.42 14.86
C ASN A 85 -8.09 7.74 15.46
N ASN A 86 -7.07 6.97 15.12
CA ASN A 86 -5.69 7.25 15.54
C ASN A 86 -5.05 8.37 14.72
N GLY A 87 -5.42 8.49 13.43
CA GLY A 87 -4.80 9.42 12.49
C GLY A 87 -5.29 10.86 12.58
N TYR A 88 -6.58 11.13 12.85
CA TYR A 88 -7.13 12.50 12.67
C TYR A 88 -6.40 13.60 13.45
N LYS A 89 -5.82 13.27 14.61
CA LYS A 89 -5.06 14.23 15.44
C LYS A 89 -3.74 14.67 14.81
N ALA A 90 -3.11 13.83 13.98
CA ALA A 90 -1.85 14.19 13.33
C ALA A 90 -2.03 15.13 12.12
N LEU A 91 -3.27 15.36 11.66
CA LEU A 91 -3.57 16.39 10.64
C LEU A 91 -3.47 17.81 11.22
N THR A 92 -3.65 17.94 12.53
CA THR A 92 -3.57 19.22 13.22
C THR A 92 -2.13 19.56 13.57
N ALA A 93 -1.71 20.79 13.29
CA ALA A 93 -0.43 21.34 13.71
C ALA A 93 -0.67 22.50 14.67
N THR A 94 0.04 22.51 15.79
CA THR A 94 0.00 23.61 16.75
C THR A 94 1.19 24.52 16.47
N LYS A 95 0.91 25.81 16.27
CA LYS A 95 1.92 26.84 16.09
C LYS A 95 1.89 27.82 17.25
N ILE A 96 3.06 28.35 17.58
CA ILE A 96 3.27 29.30 18.66
C ILE A 96 3.85 30.58 18.08
N LEU A 97 3.27 31.71 18.50
CA LEU A 97 3.71 33.03 18.12
C LEU A 97 4.84 33.50 19.04
N LEU A 98 6.01 33.73 18.47
CA LEU A 98 7.16 34.30 19.15
C LEU A 98 7.57 35.62 18.51
N HIS A 99 7.74 36.64 19.33
CA HIS A 99 8.28 37.92 18.87
C HIS A 99 9.79 37.83 19.06
N LEU A 100 10.53 37.85 17.96
CA LEU A 100 11.99 37.71 17.96
C LEU A 100 12.60 39.09 17.78
N ASP A 101 13.37 39.53 18.77
CA ASP A 101 14.05 40.82 18.68
C ASP A 101 15.32 40.73 17.83
N ASP A 102 15.61 41.84 17.13
CA ASP A 102 16.86 42.10 16.41
C ASP A 102 17.29 41.04 15.38
N THR A 103 16.35 40.42 14.66
CA THR A 103 16.66 39.36 13.67
C THR A 103 17.56 39.82 12.52
N GLU A 104 17.64 41.13 12.24
CA GLU A 104 18.52 41.71 11.21
C GLU A 104 20.00 41.69 11.60
N SER A 105 20.33 41.57 12.89
CA SER A 105 21.71 41.51 13.38
C SER A 105 22.35 40.13 13.25
N ILE A 106 21.60 39.11 12.79
CA ILE A 106 22.15 37.76 12.61
C ILE A 106 23.06 37.72 11.38
N ARG A 107 24.34 37.42 11.62
CA ARG A 107 25.33 37.30 10.55
C ARG A 107 25.21 35.94 9.87
N LYS A 108 24.75 35.93 8.61
CA LYS A 108 24.46 34.70 7.83
C LYS A 108 25.67 33.80 7.61
N ASP A 109 26.84 34.40 7.48
CA ASP A 109 28.09 33.68 7.15
C ASP A 109 28.90 33.27 8.39
N SER A 110 28.33 33.43 9.59
CA SER A 110 29.00 33.03 10.82
C SER A 110 28.89 31.52 11.08
N GLU A 111 29.96 30.92 11.59
CA GLU A 111 29.95 29.53 12.06
C GLU A 111 28.91 29.31 13.17
N TYR A 112 28.60 30.36 13.94
CA TYR A 112 27.64 30.36 15.06
C TYR A 112 26.20 30.70 14.65
N PHE A 113 25.89 30.80 13.35
CA PHE A 113 24.58 31.22 12.86
C PHE A 113 23.41 30.46 13.49
N ARG A 114 23.55 29.14 13.66
CA ARG A 114 22.52 28.28 14.26
C ARG A 114 22.37 28.50 15.76
N GLU A 115 23.48 28.68 16.46
CA GLU A 115 23.44 28.97 17.90
C GLU A 115 22.76 30.30 18.18
N ASP A 116 23.00 31.30 17.34
CA ASP A 116 22.36 32.61 17.45
C ASP A 116 20.84 32.53 17.23
N CYS A 117 20.39 31.69 16.29
CA CYS A 117 18.96 31.40 16.09
C CYS A 117 18.35 30.77 17.35
N ILE A 118 19.02 29.79 17.96
CA ILE A 118 18.58 29.13 19.19
C ILE A 118 18.49 30.14 20.34
N LYS A 119 19.53 30.96 20.54
CA LYS A 119 19.58 31.98 21.60
C LYS A 119 18.43 32.97 21.51
N ARG A 120 18.04 33.40 20.30
CA ARG A 120 16.92 34.32 20.10
C ARG A 120 15.57 33.70 20.42
N ILE A 121 15.36 32.45 20.01
CA ILE A 121 14.15 31.71 20.37
C ILE A 121 14.05 31.58 21.90
N HIS A 122 15.14 31.18 22.55
CA HIS A 122 15.18 31.08 24.02
C HIS A 122 14.97 32.42 24.71
N SER A 123 15.57 33.51 24.21
CA SER A 123 15.38 34.85 24.77
C SER A 123 13.92 35.33 24.65
N ALA A 124 13.26 35.04 23.52
CA ALA A 124 11.85 35.33 23.34
C ALA A 124 10.97 34.52 24.31
N LEU A 125 11.32 33.25 24.56
CA LEU A 125 10.64 32.42 25.55
C LEU A 125 10.84 32.94 26.98
N ASP A 126 12.05 33.37 27.34
CA ASP A 126 12.34 33.93 28.67
C ASP A 126 11.48 35.15 28.96
N LYS A 127 11.31 36.05 27.99
CA LYS A 127 10.45 37.24 28.15
C LYS A 127 8.99 36.90 28.43
N ILE A 128 8.49 35.80 27.87
CA ILE A 128 7.09 35.37 28.02
C ILE A 128 6.90 34.60 29.33
N LEU A 129 7.85 33.74 29.68
CA LEU A 129 7.67 32.73 30.73
C LEU A 129 8.25 33.13 32.10
N SER A 130 9.19 34.07 32.16
CA SER A 130 9.84 34.50 33.41
C SER A 130 8.88 35.00 34.49
N SER A 131 7.69 35.48 34.12
CA SER A 131 6.66 35.95 35.06
C SER A 131 5.75 34.85 35.62
N HIS A 132 5.75 33.66 35.01
CA HIS A 132 4.82 32.57 35.34
C HIS A 132 5.52 31.27 35.77
N VAL A 133 6.81 31.11 35.45
CA VAL A 133 7.57 29.88 35.67
C VAL A 133 8.97 30.23 36.17
N ASP A 134 9.46 29.52 37.19
CA ASP A 134 10.83 29.69 37.69
C ASP A 134 11.86 29.08 36.73
N LEU A 135 12.44 29.95 35.88
CA LEU A 135 13.44 29.58 34.88
C LEU A 135 14.87 29.45 35.45
N ASN A 136 15.06 29.67 36.75
CA ASN A 136 16.37 29.48 37.39
C ASN A 136 16.71 28.00 37.58
N ASN A 137 15.69 27.15 37.74
CA ASN A 137 15.87 25.70 37.79
C ASN A 137 16.13 25.13 36.38
N PRO A 138 17.26 24.43 36.15
CA PRO A 138 17.60 23.88 34.84
C PRO A 138 16.58 22.87 34.30
N GLU A 139 15.90 22.11 35.15
CA GLU A 139 14.88 21.14 34.71
C GLU A 139 13.62 21.85 34.20
N THR A 140 13.12 22.81 34.96
CA THR A 140 11.97 23.64 34.60
C THR A 140 12.24 24.41 33.31
N LYS A 141 13.43 24.99 33.19
CA LYS A 141 13.87 25.70 31.98
C LYS A 141 13.87 24.78 30.75
N ARG A 142 14.37 23.54 30.88
CA ARG A 142 14.37 22.55 29.79
C ARG A 142 12.95 22.21 29.34
N ILE A 143 12.03 21.99 30.29
CA ILE A 143 10.62 21.69 30.00
C ILE A 143 9.93 22.90 29.36
N ALA A 144 10.20 24.11 29.86
CA ALA A 144 9.63 25.34 29.34
C ALA A 144 10.05 25.59 27.89
N TYR A 145 11.34 25.35 27.56
CA TYR A 145 11.84 25.55 26.21
C TYR A 145 11.40 24.48 25.22
N SER A 146 11.10 23.26 25.69
CA SER A 146 10.65 22.18 24.82
C SER A 146 9.24 22.39 24.25
N ILE A 147 8.52 23.45 24.63
CA ILE A 147 7.25 23.82 24.00
C ILE A 147 7.40 24.15 22.51
N VAL A 148 8.54 24.73 22.11
CA VAL A 148 8.87 24.99 20.71
C VAL A 148 9.52 23.74 20.12
N SER A 149 9.23 23.45 18.84
CA SER A 149 9.86 22.33 18.14
C SER A 149 11.38 22.42 18.20
N GLU A 150 12.04 21.28 18.42
CA GLU A 150 13.51 21.18 18.41
C GLU A 150 14.09 21.71 17.09
N THR A 151 13.34 21.58 16.00
CA THR A 151 13.75 22.03 14.66
C THR A 151 13.37 23.47 14.32
N ALA A 152 12.76 24.24 15.22
CA ALA A 152 12.35 25.62 14.95
C ALA A 152 13.51 26.55 14.60
N HIS A 153 14.71 26.27 15.14
CA HIS A 153 15.91 27.03 14.78
C HIS A 153 16.33 26.82 13.31
N TYR A 154 16.05 25.66 12.71
CA TYR A 154 16.26 25.43 11.27
C TYR A 154 15.26 26.23 10.43
N GLU A 155 13.99 26.31 10.87
CA GLU A 155 12.96 27.11 10.20
C GLU A 155 13.32 28.60 10.22
N LEU A 156 13.77 29.10 11.37
CA LEU A 156 14.26 30.48 11.51
C LEU A 156 15.50 30.74 10.63
N ALA A 157 16.47 29.83 10.66
CA ALA A 157 17.68 29.90 9.85
C ALA A 157 17.36 29.97 8.34
N ASP A 158 16.45 29.12 7.85
CA ASP A 158 16.05 29.08 6.44
C ASP A 158 15.34 30.37 6.00
N LEU A 159 14.47 30.94 6.85
CA LEU A 159 13.81 32.23 6.57
C LEU A 159 14.81 33.38 6.45
N ILE A 160 15.78 33.44 7.36
CA ILE A 160 16.83 34.46 7.35
C ILE A 160 17.74 34.28 6.13
N GLN A 161 18.10 33.04 5.80
CA GLN A 161 18.90 32.74 4.62
C GLN A 161 18.19 33.17 3.32
N LYS A 162 16.87 32.92 3.22
CA LYS A 162 16.02 33.34 2.10
C LYS A 162 15.68 34.83 2.04
N ASN A 163 16.22 35.66 2.94
CA ASN A 163 15.94 37.10 3.04
C ASN A 163 14.43 37.42 3.23
N VAL A 164 13.68 36.51 3.85
CA VAL A 164 12.27 36.77 4.15
C VAL A 164 12.20 37.76 5.31
N ARG A 165 11.60 38.93 5.10
CA ARG A 165 11.35 39.88 6.18
C ARG A 165 10.42 39.26 7.20
N ILE A 166 10.89 39.14 8.43
CA ILE A 166 10.10 38.67 9.56
C ILE A 166 9.18 39.82 9.97
N SER A 167 7.86 39.57 10.02
CA SER A 167 6.90 40.59 10.41
C SER A 167 7.16 41.05 11.86
N PRO A 168 6.98 42.35 12.15
CA PRO A 168 7.09 42.86 13.52
C PRO A 168 6.06 42.24 14.47
N ASP A 169 4.95 41.71 13.93
CA ASP A 169 3.90 41.00 14.66
C ASP A 169 4.31 39.59 15.15
N GLY A 170 5.56 39.19 14.92
CA GLY A 170 6.14 37.93 15.38
C GLY A 170 6.12 36.81 14.33
N LEU A 171 6.79 35.71 14.68
CA LEU A 171 6.98 34.53 13.86
C LEU A 171 6.20 33.34 14.43
N TRP A 172 5.44 32.66 13.57
CA TRP A 172 4.73 31.43 13.92
C TRP A 172 5.64 30.21 13.74
N LEU A 173 6.13 29.65 14.83
CA LEU A 173 6.95 28.44 14.84
C LEU A 173 6.11 27.22 15.23
N ASN A 174 6.51 26.04 14.75
CA ASN A 174 5.84 24.80 15.16
C ASN A 174 6.10 24.49 16.64
N ALA A 175 5.05 24.10 17.35
CA ALA A 175 5.15 23.58 18.71
C ALA A 175 5.62 22.13 18.70
N SER A 176 6.29 21.71 19.79
CA SER A 176 6.64 20.31 20.00
C SER A 176 5.40 19.47 20.26
N THR A 177 5.18 18.44 19.42
CA THR A 177 4.09 17.48 19.64
C THR A 177 4.32 16.61 20.87
N GLU A 178 5.58 16.30 21.19
CA GLU A 178 5.95 15.57 22.40
C GLU A 178 5.63 16.38 23.67
N PHE A 179 5.92 17.68 23.66
CA PHE A 179 5.54 18.57 24.76
C PHE A 179 4.01 18.57 24.93
N LEU A 180 3.25 18.81 23.86
CA LEU A 180 1.80 18.92 23.90
C LEU A 180 1.11 17.64 24.37
N SER A 181 1.63 16.47 24.00
CA SER A 181 1.11 15.18 24.46
C SER A 181 1.46 14.91 25.93
N GLY A 182 2.61 15.39 26.40
CA GLY A 182 3.08 15.28 27.78
C GLY A 182 2.40 16.23 28.77
N VAL A 183 1.63 17.22 28.32
CA VAL A 183 0.99 18.26 29.17
C VAL A 183 0.15 17.67 30.31
N LYS A 184 -0.53 16.53 30.09
CA LYS A 184 -1.34 15.90 31.14
C LYS A 184 -0.53 15.28 32.28
N ASN A 185 0.74 14.98 32.03
CA ASN A 185 1.60 14.26 32.97
C ASN A 185 2.54 15.19 33.75
N ASN A 186 2.61 16.47 33.39
CA ASN A 186 3.55 17.42 33.99
C ASN A 186 2.87 18.77 34.25
N GLU A 187 2.83 19.17 35.53
CA GLU A 187 2.23 20.44 35.96
C GLU A 187 2.90 21.64 35.29
N ILE A 188 4.24 21.63 35.14
CA ILE A 188 5.00 22.72 34.50
C ILE A 188 4.53 22.91 33.06
N SER A 189 4.42 21.82 32.30
CA SER A 189 3.95 21.87 30.91
C SER A 189 2.53 22.43 30.80
N SER A 190 1.68 22.15 31.78
CA SER A 190 0.31 22.68 31.83
C SER A 190 0.27 24.19 32.11
N VAL A 191 1.15 24.69 32.99
CA VAL A 191 1.28 26.12 33.28
C VAL A 191 1.80 26.85 32.05
N VAL A 192 2.90 26.36 31.46
CA VAL A 192 3.49 26.94 30.25
C VAL A 192 2.44 27.00 29.13
N LEU A 193 1.71 25.91 28.86
CA LEU A 193 0.70 25.89 27.81
C LEU A 193 -0.41 26.94 28.07
N LYS A 194 -0.91 27.02 29.31
CA LYS A 194 -1.92 28.02 29.69
C LYS A 194 -1.43 29.45 29.49
N THR A 195 -0.19 29.77 29.88
CA THR A 195 0.40 31.10 29.65
C THR A 195 0.35 31.50 28.17
N PHE A 196 0.62 30.56 27.25
CA PHE A 196 0.54 30.83 25.82
C PHE A 196 -0.90 30.88 25.29
N GLU A 197 -1.84 30.13 25.88
CA GLU A 197 -3.27 30.19 25.52
C GLU A 197 -3.88 31.53 25.99
N ASP A 198 -3.59 31.97 27.21
CA ASP A 198 -4.08 33.23 27.80
C ASP A 198 -3.59 34.47 27.04
N GLN A 199 -2.41 34.39 26.43
CA GLN A 199 -1.85 35.46 25.60
C GLN A 199 -2.25 35.38 24.12
N GLU A 200 -3.16 34.47 23.75
CA GLU A 200 -3.58 34.21 22.36
C GLU A 200 -2.42 33.89 21.39
N ARG A 201 -1.32 33.34 21.92
CA ARG A 201 -0.10 33.03 21.15
C ARG A 201 -0.10 31.63 20.54
N ILE A 202 -1.21 30.89 20.64
CA ILE A 202 -1.34 29.54 20.08
C ILE A 202 -2.34 29.54 18.94
N LYS A 203 -1.92 28.99 17.80
CA LYS A 203 -2.79 28.74 16.66
C LYS A 203 -2.78 27.27 16.32
N ARG A 204 -3.94 26.62 16.43
CA ARG A 204 -4.16 25.24 15.97
C ARG A 204 -4.60 25.29 14.52
N SER A 205 -3.73 24.87 13.60
CA SER A 205 -4.06 24.71 12.18
C SER A 205 -4.65 23.32 11.97
N PHE A 206 -5.79 23.24 11.30
CA PHE A 206 -6.40 21.96 10.89
C PHE A 206 -5.61 21.22 9.81
N PHE A 207 -4.69 21.91 9.11
CA PHE A 207 -3.92 21.34 8.02
C PHE A 207 -2.42 21.49 8.29
N ASN A 208 -1.76 20.38 8.59
CA ASN A 208 -0.32 20.30 8.71
C ASN A 208 0.33 20.18 7.32
N LYS A 209 0.75 21.32 6.74
CA LYS A 209 1.45 21.34 5.44
C LYS A 209 2.75 20.52 5.46
N SER A 210 3.45 20.53 6.60
CA SER A 210 4.72 19.83 6.83
C SER A 210 4.64 18.36 6.45
N LEU A 211 3.52 17.71 6.76
CA LEU A 211 3.30 16.29 6.48
C LEU A 211 3.40 15.93 4.99
N PHE A 212 3.01 16.85 4.10
CA PHE A 212 2.98 16.62 2.67
C PHE A 212 4.17 17.26 1.94
N THR A 213 4.80 18.28 2.52
CA THR A 213 5.91 19.01 1.87
C THR A 213 7.29 18.56 2.33
N ASN A 214 7.41 18.06 3.56
CA ASN A 214 8.70 17.70 4.13
C ASN A 214 9.06 16.24 3.84
N SER A 215 10.34 15.95 3.97
CA SER A 215 10.88 14.58 3.96
C SER A 215 10.83 13.97 5.36
N HIS A 216 11.48 12.81 5.53
CA HIS A 216 11.56 12.13 6.81
C HIS A 216 12.27 13.00 7.86
N SER A 217 11.70 13.06 9.07
CA SER A 217 12.24 13.79 10.22
C SER A 217 12.22 12.90 11.46
N LYS A 218 13.17 13.12 12.38
CA LYS A 218 13.16 12.53 13.73
C LYS A 218 12.18 13.23 14.66
N VAL A 219 11.76 14.44 14.29
CA VAL A 219 10.82 15.27 15.04
C VAL A 219 9.43 15.12 14.42
N PRO A 220 8.39 14.69 15.18
CA PRO A 220 7.10 14.32 14.61
C PRO A 220 6.38 15.49 13.91
N GLU A 221 6.36 16.70 14.48
CA GLU A 221 5.70 17.87 13.84
C GLU A 221 6.29 18.23 12.46
N ASN A 222 7.54 17.85 12.22
CA ASN A 222 8.26 18.13 10.99
C ASN A 222 8.43 16.92 10.06
N ALA A 223 7.89 15.76 10.42
CA ALA A 223 7.94 14.57 9.60
C ALA A 223 6.98 14.68 8.42
N GLY A 224 7.48 14.36 7.22
CA GLY A 224 6.67 14.32 6.01
C GLY A 224 6.91 13.12 5.12
N ILE A 225 5.99 12.94 4.17
CA ILE A 225 5.85 11.75 3.31
C ILE A 225 6.47 12.00 1.92
N LEU A 226 6.79 13.25 1.57
CA LEU A 226 7.18 13.64 0.20
C LEU A 226 8.42 12.89 -0.31
N GLY A 227 9.48 12.84 0.51
CA GLY A 227 10.72 12.14 0.15
C GLY A 227 10.47 10.66 -0.16
N ALA A 228 9.62 10.00 0.62
CA ALA A 228 9.28 8.59 0.39
C ALA A 228 8.32 8.39 -0.78
N LEU A 229 7.43 9.35 -1.09
CA LEU A 229 6.61 9.31 -2.30
C LEU A 229 7.46 9.36 -3.56
N ILE A 230 8.41 10.29 -3.62
CA ILE A 230 9.31 10.43 -4.77
C ILE A 230 10.19 9.20 -4.89
N GLY A 231 10.78 8.73 -3.78
CA GLY A 231 11.57 7.49 -3.78
C GLY A 231 10.77 6.28 -4.24
N SER A 232 9.50 6.16 -3.81
CA SER A 232 8.59 5.10 -4.29
C SER A 232 8.33 5.19 -5.78
N LEU A 233 8.07 6.40 -6.30
CA LEU A 233 7.80 6.62 -7.71
C LEU A 233 9.02 6.21 -8.56
N LEU A 234 10.22 6.66 -8.19
CA LEU A 234 11.46 6.29 -8.88
C LEU A 234 11.69 4.77 -8.87
N THR A 235 11.47 4.13 -7.72
CA THR A 235 11.59 2.67 -7.56
C THR A 235 10.58 1.92 -8.44
N ILE A 236 9.33 2.38 -8.51
CA ILE A 236 8.28 1.79 -9.36
C ILE A 236 8.61 1.97 -10.84
N ILE A 237 9.10 3.14 -11.25
CA ILE A 237 9.51 3.40 -12.64
C ILE A 237 10.58 2.39 -13.08
N VAL A 238 11.63 2.20 -12.28
CA VAL A 238 12.68 1.22 -12.55
C VAL A 238 12.11 -0.20 -12.61
N CYS A 239 11.25 -0.56 -11.64
CA CYS A 239 10.61 -1.88 -11.61
C CYS A 239 9.81 -2.14 -12.89
N LEU A 240 8.96 -1.20 -13.31
CA LEU A 240 8.11 -1.36 -14.50
C LEU A 240 8.92 -1.34 -15.79
N ALA A 241 9.94 -0.51 -15.89
CA ALA A 241 10.82 -0.45 -17.06
C ALA A 241 11.50 -1.80 -17.36
N ILE A 242 11.75 -2.62 -16.33
CA ILE A 242 12.35 -3.94 -16.46
C ILE A 242 11.27 -5.02 -16.57
N ALA A 243 10.29 -5.01 -15.65
CA ALA A 243 9.35 -6.09 -15.49
C ALA A 243 8.30 -6.15 -16.61
N ILE A 244 7.82 -5.01 -17.11
CA ILE A 244 6.82 -4.97 -18.19
C ILE A 244 7.36 -5.61 -19.47
N PRO A 245 8.48 -5.15 -20.06
CA PRO A 245 8.95 -5.74 -21.31
C PRO A 245 9.32 -7.21 -21.15
N LEU A 246 10.02 -7.59 -20.07
CA LEU A 246 10.39 -8.98 -19.84
C LEU A 246 9.15 -9.86 -19.59
N GLY A 247 8.26 -9.44 -18.71
CA GLY A 247 7.07 -10.21 -18.35
C GLY A 247 6.10 -10.40 -19.50
N ILE A 248 5.81 -9.34 -20.26
CA ILE A 248 4.90 -9.42 -21.40
C ILE A 248 5.55 -10.22 -22.54
N MET A 249 6.83 -9.98 -22.87
CA MET A 249 7.47 -10.73 -23.96
C MET A 249 7.60 -12.22 -23.62
N THR A 250 7.99 -12.56 -22.39
CA THR A 250 8.03 -13.96 -21.94
C THR A 250 6.63 -14.57 -21.95
N GLY A 251 5.59 -13.85 -21.52
CA GLY A 251 4.21 -14.33 -21.56
C GLY A 251 3.69 -14.58 -22.98
N ILE A 252 3.95 -13.66 -23.92
CA ILE A 252 3.63 -13.84 -25.35
C ILE A 252 4.35 -15.06 -25.90
N CYS A 253 5.65 -15.16 -25.65
CA CYS A 253 6.47 -16.26 -26.13
C CYS A 253 5.96 -17.61 -25.60
N MET A 254 5.68 -17.70 -24.30
CA MET A 254 5.17 -18.92 -23.70
C MET A 254 3.77 -19.32 -24.21
N GLN A 255 2.91 -18.35 -24.50
CA GLN A 255 1.53 -18.65 -24.91
C GLN A 255 1.40 -18.94 -26.41
N GLU A 256 2.13 -18.22 -27.28
CA GLU A 256 1.91 -18.28 -28.73
C GLU A 256 3.07 -18.95 -29.50
N LEU A 257 4.29 -18.95 -28.94
CA LEU A 257 5.49 -19.43 -29.65
C LEU A 257 6.01 -20.77 -29.12
N LEU A 258 5.87 -21.04 -27.82
CA LEU A 258 6.35 -22.29 -27.23
C LEU A 258 5.32 -23.41 -27.43
N SER A 259 5.73 -24.44 -28.17
CA SER A 259 5.02 -25.72 -28.20
C SER A 259 5.14 -26.44 -26.85
N ASN A 260 4.20 -27.35 -26.55
CA ASN A 260 4.18 -28.19 -25.35
C ASN A 260 5.36 -29.18 -25.32
N ASN A 261 6.56 -28.67 -25.09
CA ASN A 261 7.80 -29.43 -24.99
C ASN A 261 8.35 -29.39 -23.54
N LYS A 262 9.34 -30.24 -23.27
CA LYS A 262 9.94 -30.36 -21.92
C LYS A 262 10.53 -29.03 -21.43
N VAL A 263 11.05 -28.20 -22.34
CA VAL A 263 11.62 -26.88 -22.01
C VAL A 263 10.54 -25.93 -21.49
N SER A 264 9.39 -25.84 -22.20
CA SER A 264 8.24 -25.06 -21.77
C SER A 264 7.76 -25.47 -20.37
N SER A 265 7.68 -26.79 -20.13
CA SER A 265 7.30 -27.31 -18.81
C SER A 265 8.29 -26.94 -17.70
N ILE A 266 9.60 -26.98 -17.96
CA ILE A 266 10.63 -26.56 -16.98
C ILE A 266 10.52 -25.06 -16.67
N ILE A 267 10.32 -24.22 -17.69
CA ILE A 267 10.16 -22.78 -17.51
C ILE A 267 8.89 -22.50 -16.70
N GLU A 268 7.79 -23.17 -17.01
CA GLU A 268 6.51 -23.03 -16.29
C GLU A 268 6.63 -23.45 -14.82
N ILE A 269 7.30 -24.57 -14.53
CA ILE A 269 7.59 -24.99 -13.15
C ILE A 269 8.45 -23.94 -12.45
N SER A 270 9.44 -23.37 -13.13
CA SER A 270 10.33 -22.35 -12.56
C SER A 270 9.60 -21.06 -12.22
N ILE A 271 8.69 -20.59 -13.09
CA ILE A 271 7.85 -19.41 -12.86
C ILE A 271 6.88 -19.66 -11.69
N ASN A 272 6.25 -20.84 -11.65
CA ASN A 272 5.34 -21.21 -10.56
C ASN A 272 6.08 -21.30 -9.22
N ASN A 273 7.28 -21.87 -9.21
CA ASN A 273 8.14 -21.89 -8.03
C ASN A 273 8.51 -20.47 -7.59
N LEU A 274 8.89 -19.60 -8.52
CA LEU A 274 9.25 -18.20 -8.23
C LEU A 274 8.07 -17.44 -7.61
N SER A 275 6.85 -17.67 -8.09
CA SER A 275 5.64 -17.04 -7.52
C SER A 275 5.31 -17.50 -6.09
N SER A 276 5.86 -18.64 -5.66
CA SER A 276 5.65 -19.22 -4.33
C SER A 276 6.70 -18.76 -3.32
N VAL A 277 7.78 -18.12 -3.79
CA VAL A 277 8.86 -17.63 -2.93
C VAL A 277 8.36 -16.44 -2.07
N PRO A 278 8.57 -16.45 -0.74
CA PRO A 278 8.27 -15.31 0.12
C PRO A 278 8.99 -14.03 -0.33
N SER A 279 8.31 -12.88 -0.28
CA SER A 279 8.84 -11.60 -0.79
C SER A 279 10.17 -11.17 -0.13
N ILE A 280 10.40 -11.53 1.13
CA ILE A 280 11.64 -11.21 1.85
C ILE A 280 12.89 -11.84 1.22
N ILE A 281 12.76 -13.03 0.61
CA ILE A 281 13.88 -13.75 -0.01
C ILE A 281 14.40 -12.99 -1.22
N PHE A 282 13.51 -12.35 -2.01
CA PHE A 282 13.92 -11.48 -3.10
C PHE A 282 14.74 -10.29 -2.61
N GLY A 283 14.42 -9.74 -1.43
CA GLY A 283 15.19 -8.67 -0.79
C GLY A 283 16.63 -9.09 -0.45
N VAL A 284 16.80 -10.29 0.12
CA VAL A 284 18.13 -10.85 0.41
C VAL A 284 18.91 -11.13 -0.88
N LEU A 285 18.24 -11.66 -1.91
CA LEU A 285 18.85 -11.84 -3.23
C LEU A 285 19.32 -10.50 -3.81
N GLY A 286 18.48 -9.47 -3.75
CA GLY A 286 18.83 -8.13 -4.24
C GLY A 286 20.00 -7.50 -3.48
N LEU A 287 20.06 -7.68 -2.16
CA LEU A 287 21.21 -7.27 -1.35
C LEU A 287 22.50 -7.94 -1.81
N VAL A 288 22.50 -9.26 -2.00
CA VAL A 288 23.70 -9.99 -2.41
C VAL A 288 24.09 -9.65 -3.85
N VAL A 289 23.15 -9.73 -4.78
CA VAL A 289 23.43 -9.59 -6.21
C VAL A 289 23.69 -8.13 -6.58
N TYR A 290 22.83 -7.20 -6.20
CA TYR A 290 22.95 -5.82 -6.66
C TYR A 290 23.93 -5.00 -5.82
N LEU A 291 23.88 -5.10 -4.49
CA LEU A 291 24.75 -4.28 -3.63
C LEU A 291 26.14 -4.91 -3.50
N ASN A 292 26.24 -6.20 -3.20
CA ASN A 292 27.54 -6.82 -2.92
C ASN A 292 28.31 -7.20 -4.20
N ILE A 293 27.64 -7.75 -5.22
CA ILE A 293 28.32 -8.18 -6.46
C ILE A 293 28.44 -7.01 -7.44
N PHE A 294 27.34 -6.33 -7.76
CA PHE A 294 27.34 -5.24 -8.74
C PHE A 294 27.71 -3.86 -8.17
N GLY A 295 27.84 -3.72 -6.85
CA GLY A 295 28.27 -2.46 -6.21
C GLY A 295 27.24 -1.32 -6.30
N VAL A 296 25.95 -1.65 -6.50
CA VAL A 296 24.90 -0.63 -6.57
C VAL A 296 24.78 0.06 -5.20
N PRO A 297 24.66 1.41 -5.14
CA PRO A 297 24.56 2.13 -3.89
C PRO A 297 23.41 1.63 -3.01
N ARG A 298 23.68 1.51 -1.72
CA ARG A 298 22.69 1.10 -0.72
C ARG A 298 21.56 2.13 -0.64
N SER A 299 20.34 1.66 -0.38
CA SER A 299 19.15 2.51 -0.27
C SER A 299 18.81 3.27 -1.56
N SER A 300 19.33 2.86 -2.73
CA SER A 300 19.00 3.50 -4.00
C SER A 300 17.68 3.00 -4.58
N SER A 301 16.95 3.89 -5.27
CA SER A 301 15.72 3.52 -5.97
C SER A 301 15.97 2.49 -7.07
N LEU A 302 17.16 2.49 -7.69
CA LEU A 302 17.58 1.51 -8.69
C LEU A 302 17.64 0.09 -8.12
N ALA A 303 18.34 -0.11 -6.99
CA ALA A 303 18.43 -1.41 -6.33
C ALA A 303 17.05 -1.93 -5.90
N GLY A 304 16.22 -1.05 -5.30
CA GLY A 304 14.85 -1.40 -4.93
C GLY A 304 13.99 -1.81 -6.13
N GLY A 305 14.08 -1.06 -7.23
CA GLY A 305 13.29 -1.29 -8.44
C GLY A 305 13.67 -2.59 -9.14
N MET A 306 14.97 -2.88 -9.28
CA MET A 306 15.45 -4.14 -9.83
C MET A 306 15.00 -5.34 -9.00
N THR A 307 15.05 -5.23 -7.67
CA THR A 307 14.60 -6.31 -6.77
C THR A 307 13.11 -6.59 -6.91
N LEU A 308 12.28 -5.53 -6.91
CA LEU A 308 10.84 -5.66 -7.12
C LEU A 308 10.50 -6.20 -8.52
N SER A 309 11.34 -5.89 -9.53
CA SER A 309 11.13 -6.36 -10.90
C SER A 309 11.18 -7.89 -10.98
N ILE A 310 12.13 -8.54 -10.28
CA ILE A 310 12.23 -10.00 -10.23
C ILE A 310 11.02 -10.59 -9.51
N MET A 311 10.59 -9.96 -8.43
CA MET A 311 9.45 -10.43 -7.62
C MET A 311 8.13 -10.38 -8.40
N ILE A 312 7.88 -9.32 -9.17
CA ILE A 312 6.63 -9.15 -9.92
C ILE A 312 6.63 -9.87 -11.28
N LEU A 313 7.81 -10.20 -11.82
CA LEU A 313 7.96 -10.88 -13.11
C LEU A 313 7.05 -12.12 -13.28
N PRO A 314 6.99 -13.10 -12.36
CA PRO A 314 6.13 -14.28 -12.54
C PRO A 314 4.64 -13.91 -12.63
N TYR A 315 4.21 -12.84 -11.96
CA TYR A 315 2.83 -12.36 -12.02
C TYR A 315 2.51 -11.73 -13.38
N LEU A 316 3.42 -10.94 -13.95
CA LEU A 316 3.27 -10.37 -15.30
C LEU A 316 3.24 -11.45 -16.38
N ILE A 317 4.09 -12.48 -16.26
CA ILE A 317 4.09 -13.59 -17.21
C ILE A 317 2.75 -14.33 -17.18
N LEU A 318 2.25 -14.66 -15.98
CA LEU A 318 0.99 -15.39 -15.81
C LEU A 318 -0.21 -14.59 -16.32
N THR A 319 -0.30 -13.31 -15.97
CA THR A 319 -1.39 -12.43 -16.43
C THR A 319 -1.36 -12.24 -17.95
N THR A 320 -0.16 -12.14 -18.54
CA THR A 320 -0.01 -12.06 -20.00
C THR A 320 -0.48 -13.32 -20.70
N ARG A 321 -0.10 -14.50 -20.19
CA ARG A 321 -0.55 -15.79 -20.74
C ARG A 321 -2.07 -15.93 -20.66
N GLN A 322 -2.67 -15.59 -19.52
CA GLN A 322 -4.12 -15.64 -19.33
C GLN A 322 -4.86 -14.70 -20.28
N ALA A 323 -4.34 -13.49 -20.50
CA ALA A 323 -4.92 -12.52 -21.44
C ALA A 323 -4.91 -13.04 -22.88
N LEU A 324 -3.80 -13.62 -23.33
CA LEU A 324 -3.67 -14.16 -24.69
C LEU A 324 -4.41 -15.49 -24.88
N ALA A 325 -4.55 -16.29 -23.82
CA ALA A 325 -5.35 -17.52 -23.82
C ALA A 325 -6.85 -17.25 -23.92
N ALA A 326 -7.32 -16.06 -23.52
CA ALA A 326 -8.72 -15.67 -23.64
C ALA A 326 -9.13 -15.32 -25.09
N VAL A 327 -8.16 -15.12 -25.99
CA VAL A 327 -8.42 -14.84 -27.41
C VAL A 327 -8.98 -16.10 -28.08
N PRO A 328 -10.17 -16.04 -28.72
CA PRO A 328 -10.77 -17.20 -29.38
C PRO A 328 -9.84 -17.83 -30.44
N GLU A 329 -9.66 -19.14 -30.39
CA GLU A 329 -8.84 -19.86 -31.38
C GLU A 329 -9.37 -19.71 -32.81
N SER A 330 -10.68 -19.51 -32.98
CA SER A 330 -11.31 -19.28 -34.29
C SER A 330 -10.74 -18.05 -35.01
N VAL A 331 -10.46 -16.97 -34.28
CA VAL A 331 -9.87 -15.75 -34.85
C VAL A 331 -8.44 -16.01 -35.32
N LYS A 332 -7.67 -16.76 -34.52
CA LYS A 332 -6.29 -17.13 -34.85
C LYS A 332 -6.24 -18.04 -36.08
N HIS A 333 -7.07 -19.09 -36.11
CA HIS A 333 -7.15 -20.00 -37.25
C HIS A 333 -7.67 -19.32 -38.53
N ALA A 334 -8.64 -18.41 -38.42
CA ALA A 334 -9.12 -17.66 -39.57
C ALA A 334 -8.01 -16.82 -40.22
N ALA A 335 -7.22 -16.11 -39.42
CA ALA A 335 -6.11 -15.31 -39.92
C ALA A 335 -4.98 -16.15 -40.53
N LEU A 336 -4.61 -17.27 -39.89
CA LEU A 336 -3.68 -18.24 -40.49
C LEU A 336 -4.22 -18.79 -41.84
N SER A 337 -5.52 -19.06 -41.94
CA SER A 337 -6.15 -19.54 -43.18
C SER A 337 -6.15 -18.51 -44.30
N LEU A 338 -6.08 -17.22 -43.96
CA LEU A 338 -5.92 -16.11 -44.91
C LEU A 338 -4.45 -15.89 -45.32
N GLY A 339 -3.53 -16.75 -44.88
CA GLY A 339 -2.10 -16.66 -45.18
C GLY A 339 -1.32 -15.71 -44.25
N ALA A 340 -1.90 -15.28 -43.13
CA ALA A 340 -1.16 -14.50 -42.14
C ALA A 340 -0.08 -15.35 -41.47
N THR A 341 1.10 -14.78 -41.25
CA THR A 341 2.18 -15.40 -40.47
C THR A 341 1.84 -15.41 -38.97
N ASN A 342 2.43 -16.32 -38.18
CA ASN A 342 2.24 -16.34 -36.72
C ASN A 342 2.50 -14.98 -36.06
N MET A 343 3.55 -14.26 -36.49
CA MET A 343 3.86 -12.93 -35.97
C MET A 343 2.77 -11.90 -36.33
N GLN A 344 2.20 -11.98 -37.54
CA GLN A 344 1.09 -11.12 -37.93
C GLN A 344 -0.17 -11.42 -37.10
N VAL A 345 -0.48 -12.70 -36.86
CA VAL A 345 -1.61 -13.11 -36.01
C VAL A 345 -1.43 -12.57 -34.58
N ILE A 346 -0.23 -12.71 -34.01
CA ILE A 346 0.06 -12.21 -32.67
C ILE A 346 -0.09 -10.69 -32.62
N MET A 347 0.59 -9.95 -33.51
CA MET A 347 0.67 -8.49 -33.42
C MET A 347 -0.62 -7.78 -33.84
N HIS A 348 -1.35 -8.30 -34.84
CA HIS A 348 -2.53 -7.63 -35.39
C HIS A 348 -3.85 -8.15 -34.83
N HIS A 349 -3.89 -9.35 -34.22
CA HIS A 349 -5.14 -9.94 -33.73
C HIS A 349 -5.06 -10.34 -32.26
N SER A 350 -4.16 -11.26 -31.87
CA SER A 350 -4.10 -11.73 -30.48
C SER A 350 -3.78 -10.59 -29.50
N LEU A 351 -2.74 -9.81 -29.77
CA LEU A 351 -2.27 -8.76 -28.88
C LEU A 351 -3.29 -7.61 -28.73
N PRO A 352 -3.90 -7.09 -29.81
CA PRO A 352 -4.95 -6.07 -29.68
C PRO A 352 -6.19 -6.56 -28.92
N ILE A 353 -6.64 -7.81 -29.16
CA ILE A 353 -7.79 -8.39 -28.44
C ILE A 353 -7.46 -8.61 -26.96
N ALA A 354 -6.23 -9.02 -26.65
CA ALA A 354 -5.77 -9.24 -25.28
C ALA A 354 -5.37 -7.93 -24.55
N PHE A 355 -5.20 -6.82 -25.26
CA PHE A 355 -4.69 -5.56 -24.72
C PHE A 355 -5.44 -5.03 -23.49
N PRO A 356 -6.79 -5.02 -23.44
CA PRO A 356 -7.53 -4.57 -22.25
C PRO A 356 -7.16 -5.38 -21.00
N ALA A 357 -7.03 -6.70 -21.15
CA ALA A 357 -6.65 -7.60 -20.07
C ALA A 357 -5.17 -7.44 -19.67
N LEU A 358 -4.27 -7.18 -20.63
CA LEU A 358 -2.85 -6.89 -20.35
C LEU A 358 -2.69 -5.60 -19.53
N VAL A 359 -3.35 -4.51 -19.94
CA VAL A 359 -3.32 -3.24 -19.23
C VAL A 359 -3.86 -3.41 -17.81
N GLN A 360 -4.94 -4.17 -17.64
CA GLN A 360 -5.47 -4.50 -16.32
C GLN A 360 -4.45 -5.27 -15.47
N GLY A 361 -3.81 -6.31 -16.03
CA GLY A 361 -2.79 -7.11 -15.35
C GLY A 361 -1.60 -6.28 -14.89
N VAL A 362 -1.10 -5.37 -15.73
CA VAL A 362 -0.02 -4.43 -15.38
C VAL A 362 -0.46 -3.50 -14.26
N LEU A 363 -1.66 -2.93 -14.31
CA LEU A 363 -2.12 -2.01 -13.26
C LEU A 363 -2.32 -2.70 -11.91
N VAL A 364 -2.82 -3.94 -11.89
CA VAL A 364 -2.89 -4.74 -10.65
C VAL A 364 -1.49 -5.05 -10.11
N SER A 365 -0.52 -5.28 -11.00
CA SER A 365 0.90 -5.46 -10.63
C SER A 365 1.46 -4.21 -9.96
N VAL A 366 1.18 -3.02 -10.52
CA VAL A 366 1.59 -1.72 -9.94
C VAL A 366 0.98 -1.52 -8.56
N ALA A 367 -0.32 -1.77 -8.42
CA ALA A 367 -1.02 -1.66 -7.13
C ALA A 367 -0.40 -2.58 -6.07
N ARG A 368 0.06 -3.77 -6.47
CA ARG A 368 0.78 -4.69 -5.58
C ARG A 368 2.14 -4.12 -5.18
N ILE A 369 2.97 -3.71 -6.14
CA ILE A 369 4.34 -3.22 -5.88
C ILE A 369 4.34 -2.02 -4.93
N ILE A 370 3.37 -1.11 -5.06
CA ILE A 370 3.25 0.08 -4.20
C ILE A 370 3.12 -0.27 -2.72
N GLY A 371 2.51 -1.41 -2.40
CA GLY A 371 2.31 -1.89 -1.03
C GLY A 371 3.44 -2.77 -0.49
N GLU A 372 4.46 -3.10 -1.29
CA GLU A 372 5.50 -4.07 -0.90
C GLU A 372 6.59 -3.38 -0.06
N SER A 373 6.82 -3.92 1.14
CA SER A 373 7.81 -3.39 2.09
C SER A 373 8.93 -4.39 2.39
N SER A 374 8.63 -5.68 2.45
CA SER A 374 9.56 -6.73 2.88
C SER A 374 10.86 -6.81 2.08
N PRO A 375 10.86 -6.87 0.73
CA PRO A 375 12.10 -6.92 -0.03
C PRO A 375 12.92 -5.62 0.09
N LEU A 376 12.24 -4.47 0.20
CA LEU A 376 12.87 -3.15 0.27
C LEU A 376 13.54 -2.88 1.62
N ILE A 377 12.95 -3.39 2.70
CA ILE A 377 13.58 -3.37 4.03
C ILE A 377 14.91 -4.15 3.99
N MET A 378 14.92 -5.34 3.37
CA MET A 378 16.12 -6.17 3.28
C MET A 378 17.25 -5.55 2.46
N ILE A 379 16.93 -4.86 1.35
CA ILE A 379 17.95 -4.17 0.55
C ILE A 379 18.43 -2.84 1.18
N GLY A 380 17.89 -2.49 2.34
CA GLY A 380 18.37 -1.39 3.16
C GLY A 380 17.74 -0.03 2.87
N MET A 381 16.53 0.01 2.29
CA MET A 381 15.75 1.27 2.12
C MET A 381 15.13 1.80 3.43
N VAL A 382 15.63 1.31 4.57
CA VAL A 382 15.26 1.72 5.94
C VAL A 382 16.11 2.92 6.40
N ALA A 383 16.98 3.45 5.54
CA ALA A 383 17.87 4.55 5.90
C ALA A 383 17.07 5.84 6.18
N PHE A 384 17.53 6.61 7.18
CA PHE A 384 17.02 7.94 7.48
C PHE A 384 17.51 8.92 6.40
N VAL A 385 16.67 9.17 5.39
CA VAL A 385 16.98 10.07 4.27
C VAL A 385 16.18 11.37 4.41
N ILE A 386 16.89 12.48 4.60
CA ILE A 386 16.31 13.83 4.75
C ILE A 386 16.16 14.51 3.38
N ASP A 387 17.12 14.30 2.48
CA ASP A 387 17.13 14.93 1.17
C ASP A 387 16.16 14.26 0.20
N LEU A 388 15.58 15.06 -0.70
CA LEU A 388 14.77 14.52 -1.78
C LEU A 388 15.70 13.82 -2.80
N PRO A 389 15.41 12.57 -3.20
CA PRO A 389 16.21 11.90 -4.22
C PRO A 389 16.04 12.62 -5.56
N LYS A 390 17.17 12.99 -6.19
CA LYS A 390 17.19 13.67 -7.49
C LYS A 390 17.49 12.70 -8.63
N THR A 391 18.23 11.63 -8.31
CA THR A 391 18.70 10.61 -9.24
C THR A 391 18.28 9.21 -8.76
N PHE A 392 18.21 8.23 -9.67
CA PHE A 392 17.88 6.84 -9.33
C PHE A 392 18.89 6.14 -8.40
N LEU A 393 20.12 6.65 -8.33
CA LEU A 393 21.21 6.14 -7.49
C LEU A 393 21.28 6.82 -6.13
N ASP A 394 20.57 7.94 -5.95
CA ASP A 394 20.58 8.68 -4.69
C ASP A 394 19.92 7.83 -3.60
N PRO A 395 20.36 7.96 -2.33
CA PRO A 395 19.65 7.37 -1.21
C PRO A 395 18.19 7.84 -1.21
N ALA A 396 17.28 6.88 -1.16
CA ALA A 396 15.84 7.10 -1.16
C ALA A 396 15.19 6.15 -0.15
N SER A 397 14.04 6.58 0.36
CA SER A 397 13.12 5.72 1.11
C SER A 397 11.83 5.52 0.31
N VAL A 398 11.06 4.51 0.67
CA VAL A 398 9.80 4.15 0.02
C VAL A 398 8.70 4.21 1.07
N LEU A 399 7.50 4.63 0.67
CA LEU A 399 6.42 4.97 1.57
C LEU A 399 6.03 3.82 2.53
N PRO A 400 5.89 2.55 2.09
CA PRO A 400 5.60 1.44 3.00
C PRO A 400 6.71 1.21 4.03
N VAL A 401 7.98 1.42 3.66
CA VAL A 401 9.11 1.30 4.57
C VAL A 401 9.13 2.46 5.57
N GLN A 402 8.80 3.67 5.13
CA GLN A 402 8.69 4.83 6.02
C GLN A 402 7.55 4.65 7.04
N ILE A 403 6.40 4.14 6.60
CA ILE A 403 5.29 3.75 7.51
C ILE A 403 5.78 2.75 8.54
N TYR A 404 6.52 1.72 8.12
CA TYR A 404 7.06 0.71 9.02
C TYR A 404 7.99 1.32 10.08
N ILE A 405 8.90 2.24 9.68
CA ILE A 405 9.80 2.94 10.61
C ILE A 405 8.99 3.77 11.64
N TRP A 406 7.98 4.51 11.18
CA TRP A 406 7.15 5.33 12.08
C TRP A 406 6.27 4.48 13.00
N ALA A 407 5.70 3.39 12.50
CA ALA A 407 4.88 2.48 13.29
C ALA A 407 5.69 1.75 14.38
N ASN A 408 6.99 1.53 14.15
CA ASN A 408 7.88 0.88 15.10
C ASN A 408 8.62 1.87 16.03
N ASN A 409 8.29 3.16 15.96
CA ASN A 409 8.88 4.17 16.83
C ASN A 409 8.22 4.16 18.22
N SER A 410 8.97 4.46 19.28
CA SER A 410 8.48 4.44 20.67
C SER A 410 7.58 5.62 21.02
N SER A 411 7.63 6.73 20.26
CA SER A 411 6.77 7.89 20.55
C SER A 411 5.32 7.66 20.07
N ALA A 412 4.36 8.07 20.89
CA ALA A 412 2.93 8.01 20.53
C ALA A 412 2.58 8.92 19.34
N GLU A 413 3.38 9.97 19.09
CA GLU A 413 3.14 10.91 17.99
C GLU A 413 3.47 10.29 16.62
N PHE A 414 4.57 9.52 16.51
CA PHE A 414 4.87 8.77 15.29
C PHE A 414 3.82 7.71 14.96
N THR A 415 3.12 7.17 15.96
CA THR A 415 1.97 6.25 15.74
C THR A 415 0.80 6.96 15.06
N LYS A 416 0.55 8.24 15.37
CA LYS A 416 -0.52 9.02 14.72
C LYS A 416 -0.14 9.40 13.29
N ILE A 417 1.12 9.77 13.07
CA ILE A 417 1.67 10.10 11.74
C ILE A 417 1.63 8.88 10.83
N SER A 418 2.03 7.71 11.33
CA SER A 418 1.97 6.45 10.58
C SER A 418 0.53 6.10 10.18
N ALA A 419 -0.45 6.33 11.05
CA ALA A 419 -1.87 6.12 10.74
C ALA A 419 -2.35 6.99 9.55
N ILE A 420 -1.98 8.28 9.49
CA ILE A 420 -2.31 9.13 8.33
C ILE A 420 -1.57 8.65 7.08
N ALA A 421 -0.29 8.30 7.20
CA ALA A 421 0.48 7.81 6.07
C ALA A 421 -0.12 6.52 5.49
N ILE A 422 -0.63 5.62 6.35
CA ILE A 422 -1.40 4.43 5.94
C ILE A 422 -2.67 4.84 5.20
N LEU A 423 -3.44 5.82 5.70
CA LEU A 423 -4.64 6.30 5.00
C LEU A 423 -4.31 6.92 3.64
N ALA A 424 -3.21 7.68 3.55
CA ALA A 424 -2.74 8.25 2.29
C ALA A 424 -2.36 7.14 1.29
N LEU A 425 -1.62 6.12 1.74
CA LEU A 425 -1.27 4.96 0.92
C LEU A 425 -2.51 4.19 0.46
N LEU A 426 -3.46 3.93 1.36
CA LEU A 426 -4.72 3.25 1.03
C LEU A 426 -5.56 4.07 0.04
N MET A 427 -5.61 5.39 0.18
CA MET A 427 -6.27 6.27 -0.77
C MET A 427 -5.61 6.18 -2.15
N ILE A 428 -4.27 6.22 -2.24
CA ILE A 428 -3.53 6.06 -3.49
C ILE A 428 -3.84 4.71 -4.14
N LEU A 429 -3.83 3.63 -3.35
CA LEU A 429 -4.17 2.29 -3.84
C LEU A 429 -5.62 2.20 -4.35
N LEU A 430 -6.57 2.81 -3.64
CA LEU A 430 -7.97 2.86 -4.05
C LEU A 430 -8.13 3.60 -5.39
N VAL A 431 -7.50 4.77 -5.52
CA VAL A 431 -7.52 5.56 -6.75
C VAL A 431 -6.91 4.79 -7.91
N LEU A 432 -5.76 4.14 -7.71
CA LEU A 432 -5.13 3.31 -8.75
C LEU A 432 -5.99 2.13 -9.18
N ASN A 433 -6.61 1.43 -8.22
CA ASN A 433 -7.52 0.33 -8.53
C ASN A 433 -8.79 0.82 -9.26
N MET A 434 -9.29 2.00 -8.90
CA MET A 434 -10.42 2.63 -9.58
C MET A 434 -10.06 3.02 -11.02
N ILE A 435 -8.88 3.60 -11.23
CA ILE A 435 -8.32 3.89 -12.56
C ILE A 435 -8.19 2.59 -13.37
N ALA A 436 -7.66 1.52 -12.78
CA ALA A 436 -7.53 0.23 -13.44
C ALA A 436 -8.88 -0.35 -13.88
N ALA A 437 -9.89 -0.29 -13.01
CA ALA A 437 -11.24 -0.72 -13.33
C ALA A 437 -11.89 0.16 -14.42
N PHE A 438 -11.65 1.47 -14.38
CA PHE A 438 -12.17 2.42 -15.37
C PHE A 438 -11.55 2.19 -16.76
N ILE A 439 -10.22 2.06 -16.84
CA ILE A 439 -9.49 1.79 -18.08
C ILE A 439 -9.98 0.47 -18.70
N LYS A 440 -10.11 -0.59 -17.90
CA LYS A 440 -10.63 -1.87 -18.37
C LYS A 440 -12.01 -1.71 -19.01
N ARG A 441 -12.98 -1.13 -18.28
CA ARG A 441 -14.35 -0.93 -18.79
C ARG A 441 -14.37 -0.13 -20.09
N ARG A 442 -13.47 0.85 -20.22
CA ARG A 442 -13.40 1.65 -21.44
C ARG A 442 -12.82 0.85 -22.61
N LEU A 443 -11.76 0.08 -22.38
CA LEU A 443 -11.11 -0.73 -23.40
C LEU A 443 -11.93 -1.96 -23.84
N ASP A 444 -12.66 -2.60 -22.93
CA ASP A 444 -13.60 -3.69 -23.26
C ASP A 444 -14.69 -3.22 -24.23
N ASN A 445 -15.09 -1.95 -24.17
CA ASN A 445 -16.05 -1.38 -25.14
C ASN A 445 -15.42 -1.06 -26.52
N PHE A 446 -14.09 -1.12 -26.65
CA PHE A 446 -13.38 -0.88 -27.91
C PHE A 446 -13.00 -2.18 -28.65
N SER A 447 -13.11 -3.35 -28.01
CA SER A 447 -12.94 -4.63 -28.72
C SER A 447 -14.19 -4.94 -29.54
N PHE A 448 -14.11 -4.65 -30.83
CA PHE A 448 -15.09 -5.04 -31.85
C PHE A 448 -15.01 -6.52 -32.19
#